data_AF-A0A5E6NPM6-F1
#
_entry.id   AF-A0A5E6NPM6-F1
#
_cell.length_a   1.000
_cell.length_b   1.000
_cell.length_c   1.000
_cell.angle_alpha   90.00
_cell.angle_beta   90.00
_cell.angle_gamma   90.00
#
_symmetry.space_group_name_H-M   'P 1'
#
loop_
_entity.id
_entity.type
_entity.pdbx_description
1 polymer ?
#
loop_
_entity_poly.entity_id
_entity_poly.type
_entity_poly.pdbx_seq_one_letter_code
_entity_poly.pdbx_strand_id
1 'polypeptide(L)'
;MAGVDEDKARRILKFTQSKSNSHSAWLTFMYPRLYIAKQLLKEDGVIFVSIDDNEVAQLRLLMDEVFGEDNFVAQLPTVMNLKGNNDEFGFSGTHEITLVYAKQKSIAILNQFSIDEDEMEDWSEDKKGFYKQGAI
;
A
#
# COMPACT_ATOMS: atom_id res chain seq x y z
N MET A 1 28.53 -6.13 8.65
CA MET A 1 27.24 -6.82 8.83
C MET A 1 27.07 -7.10 10.31
N ALA A 2 26.14 -6.41 10.98
CA ALA A 2 25.91 -6.62 12.40
C ALA A 2 25.29 -8.01 12.60
N GLY A 3 26.10 -8.96 13.08
CA GLY A 3 25.62 -10.29 13.47
C GLY A 3 24.63 -10.15 14.61
N VAL A 4 23.45 -10.75 14.44
CA VAL A 4 22.44 -10.84 15.49
C VAL A 4 23.02 -11.71 16.62
N ASP A 5 22.93 -11.23 17.86
CA ASP A 5 23.33 -11.97 19.05
C ASP A 5 22.69 -13.37 19.09
N GLU A 6 23.42 -14.37 19.60
CA GLU A 6 23.08 -15.80 19.49
C GLU A 6 21.72 -16.12 20.14
N ASP A 7 21.38 -15.44 21.24
CA ASP A 7 20.08 -15.60 21.91
C ASP A 7 18.94 -14.98 21.11
N LYS A 8 19.20 -13.84 20.45
CA LYS A 8 18.24 -13.19 19.55
C LYS A 8 18.02 -14.04 18.29
N ALA A 9 19.06 -14.67 17.75
CA ALA A 9 18.96 -15.60 16.63
C ALA A 9 18.11 -16.84 16.99
N ARG A 10 18.35 -17.44 18.16
CA ARG A 10 17.56 -18.59 18.67
C ARG A 10 16.08 -18.23 18.84
N ARG A 11 15.79 -17.02 19.34
CA ARG A 11 14.42 -16.52 19.49
C ARG A 11 13.70 -16.34 18.14
N ILE A 12 14.38 -15.77 17.15
CA ILE A 12 13.82 -15.58 15.80
C ILE A 12 13.50 -16.94 15.15
N LEU A 13 14.43 -17.90 15.23
CA LEU A 13 14.24 -19.25 14.68
C LEU A 13 13.07 -20.00 15.33
N LYS A 14 12.95 -19.90 16.67
CA LYS A 14 11.82 -20.51 17.38
C LYS A 14 10.49 -19.89 16.95
N PHE A 15 10.48 -18.57 16.76
CA PHE A 15 9.29 -17.82 16.38
C PHE A 15 8.83 -18.11 14.94
N THR A 16 9.75 -18.23 13.97
CA THR A 16 9.39 -18.59 12.59
C THR A 16 8.92 -20.02 12.43
N GLN A 17 9.40 -20.95 13.28
CA GLN A 17 8.98 -22.35 13.28
C GLN A 17 7.62 -22.58 13.97
N SER A 18 7.29 -21.79 14.99
CA SER A 18 5.93 -21.76 15.51
C SER A 18 5.06 -21.00 14.50
N LYS A 19 4.01 -21.61 13.95
CA LYS A 19 3.01 -20.91 13.11
C LYS A 19 2.33 -19.78 13.89
N SER A 20 3.00 -18.65 14.02
CA SER A 20 2.53 -17.50 14.80
C SER A 20 1.72 -16.61 13.88
N ASN A 21 0.45 -16.39 14.23
CA ASN A 21 -0.44 -15.44 13.56
C ASN A 21 -0.27 -14.02 14.13
N SER A 22 0.96 -13.61 14.43
CA SER A 22 1.23 -12.29 15.00
C SER A 22 1.72 -11.32 13.93
N HIS A 23 1.47 -10.02 14.15
CA HIS A 23 1.95 -8.94 13.28
C HIS A 23 3.45 -9.04 12.98
N SER A 24 4.27 -9.39 13.97
CA SER A 24 5.72 -9.54 13.77
C SER A 24 6.08 -10.68 12.81
N ALA A 25 5.31 -11.77 12.80
CA ALA A 25 5.51 -12.88 11.85
C ALA A 25 5.14 -12.44 10.44
N TRP A 26 4.01 -11.74 10.31
CA TRP A 26 3.54 -11.20 9.04
C TRP A 26 4.51 -10.16 8.47
N LEU A 27 4.99 -9.21 9.28
CA LEU A 27 6.00 -8.23 8.89
C LEU A 27 7.32 -8.88 8.46
N THR A 28 7.80 -9.87 9.21
CA THR A 28 9.01 -10.64 8.86
C THR A 28 8.84 -11.36 7.53
N PHE A 29 7.62 -11.84 7.24
CA PHE A 29 7.28 -12.44 5.96
C PHE A 29 7.21 -11.40 4.83
N MET A 30 6.61 -10.23 5.06
CA MET A 30 6.39 -9.21 4.03
C MET A 30 7.63 -8.40 3.68
N TYR A 31 8.47 -8.07 4.65
CA TYR A 31 9.66 -7.21 4.46
C TYR A 31 10.54 -7.62 3.26
N PRO A 32 11.04 -8.88 3.17
CA PRO A 32 11.92 -9.24 2.05
C PRO A 32 11.21 -9.20 0.69
N ARG A 33 9.89 -9.42 0.66
CA ARG A 33 9.11 -9.39 -0.59
C ARG A 33 8.95 -7.97 -1.10
N LEU A 34 8.58 -7.04 -0.22
CA LEU A 34 8.46 -5.62 -0.57
C LEU A 34 9.81 -5.03 -0.97
N TYR A 35 10.89 -5.43 -0.29
CA TYR A 35 12.24 -5.01 -0.65
C TYR A 35 12.60 -5.42 -2.09
N ILE A 36 12.37 -6.68 -2.45
CA ILE A 36 12.60 -7.16 -3.83
C ILE A 36 11.65 -6.49 -4.82
N ALA A 37 10.37 -6.31 -4.47
CA ALA A 37 9.40 -5.63 -5.31
C ALA A 37 9.87 -4.21 -5.68
N LYS A 38 10.41 -3.44 -4.71
CA LYS A 38 11.01 -2.12 -4.97
C LYS A 38 12.18 -2.17 -5.95
N GLN A 39 13.00 -3.22 -5.88
CA GLN A 39 14.13 -3.38 -6.80
C GLN A 39 13.68 -3.68 -8.23
N LEU A 40 12.61 -4.45 -8.39
CA LEU A 40 12.04 -4.82 -9.69
C LEU A 40 11.19 -3.70 -10.33
N LEU A 41 10.67 -2.79 -9.51
CA LEU A 41 9.87 -1.67 -9.97
C LEU A 41 10.75 -0.68 -10.77
N LYS A 42 10.22 -0.13 -11.87
CA LYS A 42 10.87 0.96 -12.61
C LYS A 42 10.93 2.22 -11.73
N GLU A 43 11.82 3.16 -12.05
CA GLU A 43 11.97 4.42 -11.30
C GLU A 43 10.68 5.26 -11.29
N ASP A 44 9.95 5.26 -12.40
CA ASP A 44 8.63 5.89 -12.55
C ASP A 44 7.47 4.96 -12.15
N GLY A 45 7.77 3.76 -11.67
CA GLY A 45 6.79 2.73 -11.36
C GLY A 45 6.07 2.95 -10.02
N VAL A 46 4.86 2.41 -9.95
CA VAL A 46 3.96 2.49 -8.78
C VAL A 46 3.54 1.08 -8.39
N ILE A 47 3.45 0.83 -7.09
CA ILE A 47 2.94 -0.42 -6.50
C ILE A 47 1.63 -0.13 -5.76
N PHE A 48 0.68 -1.04 -5.92
CA PHE A 48 -0.61 -1.05 -5.25
C PHE A 48 -0.68 -2.30 -4.38
N VAL A 49 -1.01 -2.15 -3.10
CA VAL A 49 -1.10 -3.26 -2.15
C VAL A 49 -2.45 -3.18 -1.44
N SER A 50 -3.34 -4.11 -1.77
CA SER A 50 -4.62 -4.28 -1.08
C SER A 50 -4.41 -4.97 0.27
N ILE A 51 -5.08 -4.47 1.30
CA ILE A 51 -4.97 -4.93 2.67
C ILE A 51 -6.28 -4.67 3.42
N ASP A 52 -6.60 -5.55 4.37
CA ASP A 52 -7.69 -5.34 5.31
C ASP A 52 -7.24 -4.39 6.44
N ASP A 53 -8.15 -4.14 7.39
CA ASP A 53 -7.94 -3.29 8.55
C ASP A 53 -6.97 -3.88 9.60
N ASN A 54 -6.78 -5.21 9.61
CA ASN A 54 -5.96 -5.90 10.60
C ASN A 54 -4.47 -5.54 10.53
N GLU A 55 -3.94 -5.34 9.32
CA GLU A 55 -2.50 -5.11 9.10
C GLU A 55 -2.18 -3.79 8.38
N VAL A 56 -3.19 -2.96 8.06
CA VAL A 56 -2.98 -1.72 7.28
C VAL A 56 -1.96 -0.77 7.93
N ALA A 57 -2.01 -0.60 9.26
CA ALA A 57 -1.10 0.30 9.97
C ALA A 57 0.34 -0.21 9.96
N GLN A 58 0.52 -1.52 10.18
CA GLN A 58 1.78 -2.21 10.19
C GLN A 58 2.40 -2.23 8.79
N LEU A 59 1.59 -2.53 7.77
CA LEU A 59 2.01 -2.50 6.37
C LEU A 59 2.40 -1.08 5.95
N ARG A 60 1.64 -0.06 6.36
CA ARG A 60 1.95 1.34 6.07
C ARG A 60 3.35 1.71 6.55
N LEU A 61 3.65 1.44 7.82
CA LEU A 61 4.98 1.71 8.39
C LEU A 61 6.08 0.90 7.69
N LEU A 62 5.81 -0.36 7.33
CA LEU A 62 6.74 -1.21 6.59
C LEU A 62 7.03 -0.65 5.19
N MET A 63 6.00 -0.16 4.50
CA MET A 63 6.15 0.46 3.18
C MET A 63 6.87 1.80 3.29
N ASP A 64 6.66 2.60 4.35
CA ASP A 64 7.43 3.81 4.62
C ASP A 64 8.92 3.48 4.83
N GLU A 65 9.26 2.41 5.54
CA GLU A 65 10.65 1.95 5.69
C GLU A 65 11.26 1.49 4.37
N VAL A 66 10.52 0.70 3.57
CA VAL A 66 11.04 0.12 2.33
C VAL A 66 11.09 1.14 1.19
N PHE A 67 10.02 1.89 0.95
CA PHE A 67 9.86 2.82 -0.18
C PHE A 67 10.27 4.25 0.17
N GLY A 68 10.23 4.64 1.45
CA GLY A 68 10.39 6.01 1.91
C GLY A 68 9.03 6.70 2.05
N GLU A 69 8.82 7.41 3.16
CA GLU A 69 7.56 8.11 3.45
C GLU A 69 7.20 9.14 2.37
N ASP A 70 8.17 9.87 1.84
CA ASP A 70 7.98 10.84 0.76
C ASP A 70 7.42 10.21 -0.54
N ASN A 71 7.60 8.90 -0.70
CA ASN A 71 7.13 8.15 -1.86
C ASN A 71 5.71 7.58 -1.69
N PHE A 72 5.05 7.84 -0.56
CA PHE A 72 3.65 7.55 -0.37
C PHE A 72 2.79 8.36 -1.36
N VAL A 73 1.92 7.68 -2.10
CA VAL A 73 1.05 8.32 -3.10
C VAL A 73 -0.34 8.52 -2.54
N ALA A 74 -0.99 7.43 -2.10
CA ALA A 74 -2.38 7.47 -1.65
C ALA A 74 -2.75 6.25 -0.80
N GLN A 75 -3.82 6.41 -0.02
CA GLN A 75 -4.52 5.35 0.67
C GLN A 75 -5.96 5.37 0.18
N LEU A 76 -6.34 4.36 -0.58
CA LEU A 76 -7.62 4.30 -1.28
C LEU A 76 -8.59 3.36 -0.56
N PRO A 77 -9.83 3.77 -0.28
CA PRO A 77 -10.86 2.83 0.14
C PRO A 77 -11.32 2.02 -1.08
N THR A 78 -11.12 0.71 -1.05
CA THR A 78 -11.64 -0.21 -2.06
C THR A 78 -12.97 -0.77 -1.56
N VAL A 79 -14.08 -0.31 -2.15
CA VAL A 79 -15.42 -0.76 -1.75
C VAL A 79 -15.58 -2.25 -2.08
N MET A 80 -15.87 -3.05 -1.06
CA MET A 80 -16.13 -4.49 -1.19
C MET A 80 -17.62 -4.77 -1.28
N ASN A 81 -18.43 -4.14 -0.43
CA ASN A 81 -19.88 -4.33 -0.38
C ASN A 81 -20.58 -3.05 0.11
N LEU A 82 -21.37 -2.43 -0.77
CA LEU A 82 -22.10 -1.19 -0.47
C LEU A 82 -23.14 -1.34 0.65
N LYS A 83 -23.69 -2.54 0.85
CA LYS A 83 -24.63 -2.83 1.95
C LYS A 83 -23.90 -3.12 3.26
N GLY A 84 -22.59 -3.29 3.21
CA GLY A 84 -21.75 -3.70 4.33
C GLY A 84 -21.87 -5.19 4.66
N ASN A 85 -20.83 -5.72 5.31
CA ASN A 85 -20.87 -7.03 5.93
C ASN A 85 -21.43 -6.92 7.36
N ASN A 86 -22.36 -7.80 7.73
CA ASN A 86 -23.03 -7.74 9.03
C ASN A 86 -22.29 -8.54 10.13
N ASP A 87 -21.19 -9.20 9.78
CA ASP A 87 -20.40 -10.02 10.69
C ASP A 87 -19.41 -9.21 11.55
N GLU A 88 -19.43 -7.88 11.45
CA GLU A 88 -18.57 -6.96 12.20
C GLU A 88 -19.28 -6.35 13.43
N PHE A 89 -18.50 -5.99 14.45
CA PHE A 89 -19.04 -5.47 15.70
C PHE A 89 -19.49 -4.01 15.57
N GLY A 90 -20.81 -3.79 15.53
CA GLY A 90 -21.43 -2.47 15.66
C GLY A 90 -21.31 -1.54 14.45
N PHE A 91 -20.46 -1.88 13.48
CA PHE A 91 -20.31 -1.20 12.21
C PHE A 91 -20.26 -2.24 11.10
N SER A 92 -20.77 -1.91 9.92
CA SER A 92 -20.70 -2.80 8.76
C SER A 92 -19.47 -2.45 7.93
N GLY A 93 -18.55 -3.40 7.76
CA GLY A 93 -17.41 -3.23 6.87
C GLY A 93 -17.87 -3.13 5.42
N THR A 94 -17.57 -2.00 4.79
CA THR A 94 -17.96 -1.69 3.40
C THR A 94 -16.79 -1.67 2.45
N HIS A 95 -15.57 -1.48 2.96
CA HIS A 95 -14.38 -1.27 2.17
C HIS A 95 -13.15 -1.86 2.85
N GLU A 96 -12.18 -2.23 2.04
CA GLU A 96 -10.80 -2.50 2.46
C GLU A 96 -9.91 -1.33 2.03
N ILE A 97 -8.62 -1.41 2.31
CA ILE A 97 -7.66 -0.37 1.98
C ILE A 97 -6.72 -0.84 0.89
N THR A 98 -6.43 0.04 -0.07
CA THR A 98 -5.30 -0.13 -0.99
C THR A 98 -4.27 0.96 -0.75
N LEU A 99 -3.07 0.56 -0.34
CA LEU A 99 -1.92 1.45 -0.20
C LEU A 99 -1.19 1.59 -1.53
N VAL A 100 -0.84 2.83 -1.87
CA VAL A 100 -0.19 3.18 -3.13
C VAL A 100 1.14 3.88 -2.84
N TYR A 101 2.23 3.33 -3.37
CA TYR A 101 3.58 3.89 -3.29
C TYR A 101 4.23 3.95 -4.66
N ALA A 102 5.01 4.99 -4.90
CA ALA A 102 5.88 5.07 -6.05
C ALA A 102 7.29 4.58 -5.70
N LYS A 103 8.10 4.20 -6.69
CA LYS A 103 9.54 4.05 -6.47
C LYS A 103 10.21 5.42 -6.30
N GLN A 104 9.88 6.36 -7.19
CA GLN A 104 10.23 7.77 -7.09
C GLN A 104 9.00 8.63 -7.43
N LYS A 105 8.35 9.18 -6.41
CA LYS A 105 7.09 9.93 -6.57
C LYS A 105 7.22 11.14 -7.50
N SER A 106 8.37 11.80 -7.52
CA SER A 106 8.62 12.99 -8.35
C SER A 106 8.53 12.74 -9.86
N ILE A 107 8.73 11.49 -10.29
CA ILE A 107 8.69 11.09 -11.70
C ILE A 107 7.67 9.97 -11.97
N ALA A 108 6.85 9.63 -10.98
CA ALA A 108 5.92 8.52 -11.09
C ALA A 108 4.87 8.80 -12.18
N ILE A 109 4.57 7.78 -12.98
CA ILE A 109 3.54 7.87 -14.02
C ILE A 109 2.32 7.08 -13.56
N LEU A 110 1.29 7.82 -13.15
CA LEU A 110 -0.06 7.30 -13.00
C LEU A 110 -0.77 7.60 -14.31
N ASN A 111 -0.99 6.58 -15.14
CA ASN A 111 -1.71 6.74 -16.40
C ASN A 111 -3.07 7.43 -16.16
N GLN A 112 -3.58 8.11 -17.18
CA GLN A 112 -4.89 8.72 -17.12
C GLN A 112 -5.98 7.65 -17.21
N PHE A 113 -7.09 7.87 -16.51
CA PHE A 113 -8.31 7.13 -16.77
C PHE A 113 -8.86 7.53 -18.13
N SER A 114 -9.45 6.59 -18.86
CA SER A 114 -10.27 6.92 -20.02
C SER A 114 -11.42 7.79 -19.54
N ILE A 115 -11.45 9.05 -19.99
CA ILE A 115 -12.52 10.00 -19.69
C ILE A 115 -13.68 9.65 -20.61
N ASP A 116 -14.88 9.54 -20.04
CA ASP A 116 -16.10 9.43 -20.83
C ASP A 116 -16.33 10.76 -21.55
N GLU A 117 -16.66 10.74 -22.86
CA GLU A 117 -16.78 11.98 -23.66
C GLU A 117 -17.80 12.96 -23.05
N ASP A 118 -18.83 12.42 -22.40
CA ASP A 118 -19.88 13.17 -21.72
C ASP A 118 -19.38 13.95 -20.48
N GLU A 119 -18.25 13.58 -19.89
CA GLU A 119 -17.67 14.27 -18.72
C GLU A 119 -16.60 15.30 -19.09
N MET A 120 -16.17 15.39 -20.35
CA MET A 120 -15.02 16.23 -20.77
C MET A 120 -15.20 17.72 -20.51
N GLU A 121 -16.44 18.23 -20.45
CA GLU A 121 -16.71 19.66 -20.20
C GLU A 121 -16.16 20.14 -18.85
N ASP A 122 -16.04 19.25 -17.87
CA ASP A 122 -15.57 19.57 -16.52
C ASP A 122 -14.05 19.41 -16.34
N TRP A 123 -13.32 18.95 -17.37
CA TRP A 123 -11.87 18.72 -17.30
C TRP A 123 -11.08 19.83 -18.01
N SER A 124 -10.03 20.32 -17.36
CA SER A 124 -9.02 21.21 -17.95
C SER A 124 -7.82 20.41 -18.46
N GLU A 125 -7.00 20.95 -19.36
CA GLU A 125 -5.82 20.27 -19.91
C GLU A 125 -4.53 21.04 -19.62
N ASP A 126 -3.47 20.32 -19.21
CA ASP A 126 -2.11 20.85 -19.09
C ASP A 126 -1.09 19.98 -19.87
N LYS A 127 0.22 20.25 -19.70
CA LYS A 127 1.28 19.49 -20.37
C LYS A 127 1.35 18.00 -19.99
N LYS A 128 0.68 17.59 -18.90
CA LYS A 128 0.56 16.22 -18.40
C LYS A 128 -0.79 15.58 -18.78
N GLY A 129 -1.74 16.37 -19.26
CA GLY A 129 -3.03 15.98 -19.83
C GLY A 129 -4.22 16.52 -19.03
N PHE A 130 -5.34 15.78 -19.05
CA PHE A 130 -6.59 16.24 -18.45
C PHE A 130 -6.55 16.20 -16.91
N TYR A 131 -7.04 17.25 -16.26
CA TYR A 131 -7.18 17.38 -14.81
C TYR A 131 -8.48 18.09 -14.42
N LYS A 132 -8.99 17.80 -13.22
CA LYS A 132 -10.11 18.53 -12.59
C LYS A 132 -9.56 19.40 -11.46
N GLN A 133 -9.98 20.67 -11.42
CA GLN A 133 -9.65 21.55 -10.31
C GLN A 133 -10.52 21.15 -9.11
N GLY A 134 -9.89 20.81 -7.98
CA GLY A 134 -10.63 20.47 -6.75
C GLY A 134 -11.45 21.65 -6.24
N ALA A 135 -12.50 21.36 -5.46
CA ALA A 135 -13.28 22.40 -4.79
C ALA A 135 -12.35 23.27 -3.91
N ILE A 136 -12.49 24.60 -4.04
CA ILE A 136 -11.77 25.61 -3.25
C ILE A 136 -12.30 25.62 -1.82
#